data_AF-A0A450U3R2-F1
#
_entry.id   AF-A0A450U3R2-F1
#
_cell.length_a   1.000
_cell.length_b   1.000
_cell.length_c   1.000
_cell.angle_alpha   90.00
_cell.angle_beta   90.00
_cell.angle_gamma   90.00
#
_symmetry.space_group_name_H-M   'P 1'
#
loop_
_entity.id
_entity.type
_entity.pdbx_description
1 polymer ?
#
loop_
_entity_poly.entity_id
_entity_poly.type
_entity_poly.pdbx_seq_one_letter_code
_entity_poly.pdbx_strand_id
1 'polypeptide(L)'
;SMLENYYDLNKADRFEELFGDLAIGRNPTAEHNRYFVLKWDFSEVSPVGDGEEIKRNLYTYLNTRINDFSNYYREILGNTIAIDPQDATTSFHGLLGAIRQTGHPLYLLIDEYDNFANELMMGHRPAEESRYQAILSGEGCMKALFKVIKATAGSRGLGRVFITGVSPVAMSDLTSAYNVAENIYLLPQFNGLCGFREEEIDEILSGIAKECALSESQASEALATMRTFYDGYRFSEGIEERVYNPTLALYFLKAFHRDCRYPREILDSNLAMDRGKMHYIARLPEGRELIFDALAENEPVYIGRLADRFGVEDMLYAPKDTGFVASLLYYFGILT
;
A
#
# COMPACT_ATOMS: atom_id res chain seq x y z
N SER A 1 11.50 4.55 -4.18
CA SER A 1 10.17 5.15 -3.91
C SER A 1 10.30 6.66 -3.64
N MET A 2 9.22 7.47 -3.71
CA MET A 2 9.29 8.93 -3.49
C MET A 2 9.73 9.27 -2.06
N LEU A 3 9.04 8.72 -1.04
CA LEU A 3 9.36 8.98 0.37
C LEU A 3 10.79 8.55 0.72
N GLU A 4 11.21 7.40 0.18
CA GLU A 4 12.56 6.89 0.34
C GLU A 4 13.61 7.89 -0.14
N ASN A 5 13.48 8.41 -1.36
CA ASN A 5 14.44 9.38 -1.89
C ASN A 5 14.35 10.75 -1.20
N TYR A 6 13.16 11.17 -0.78
CA TYR A 6 12.93 12.48 -0.19
C TYR A 6 13.52 12.59 1.22
N TYR A 7 13.43 11.52 2.01
CA TYR A 7 13.86 11.53 3.42
C TYR A 7 15.25 10.93 3.65
N ASP A 8 15.77 10.13 2.73
CA ASP A 8 17.09 9.48 2.85
C ASP A 8 18.23 10.53 2.85
N LEU A 9 18.99 10.55 3.94
CA LEU A 9 20.17 11.39 4.09
C LEU A 9 21.28 11.08 3.05
N ASN A 10 21.36 9.86 2.53
CA ASN A 10 22.31 9.48 1.47
C ASN A 10 21.91 10.05 0.09
N LYS A 11 20.75 10.69 -0.02
CA LYS A 11 20.27 11.35 -1.26
C LYS A 11 20.34 12.86 -1.20
N ALA A 12 20.91 13.44 -0.13
CA ALA A 12 20.95 14.88 0.07
C ALA A 12 21.65 15.63 -1.09
N ASP A 13 22.70 15.04 -1.67
CA ASP A 13 23.44 15.58 -2.81
C ASP A 13 22.66 15.53 -4.13
N ARG A 14 21.63 14.66 -4.21
CA ARG A 14 20.75 14.47 -5.36
C ARG A 14 19.37 15.12 -5.20
N PHE A 15 19.15 15.89 -4.14
CA PHE A 15 17.84 16.49 -3.89
C PHE A 15 17.34 17.34 -5.06
N GLU A 16 18.20 18.21 -5.59
CA GLU A 16 17.86 19.08 -6.72
C GLU A 16 17.56 18.28 -8.00
N GLU A 17 18.36 17.25 -8.29
CA GLU A 17 18.14 16.35 -9.43
C GLU A 17 16.78 15.65 -9.36
N LEU A 18 16.38 15.21 -8.16
CA LEU A 18 15.19 14.38 -7.97
C LEU A 18 13.93 15.22 -7.77
N PHE A 19 14.03 16.40 -7.17
CA PHE A 19 12.87 17.17 -6.71
C PHE A 19 12.85 18.64 -7.16
N GLY A 20 13.94 19.22 -7.67
CA GLY A 20 14.07 20.66 -7.91
C GLY A 20 12.95 21.28 -8.77
N ASP A 21 12.51 20.54 -9.78
CA ASP A 21 11.42 20.97 -10.67
C ASP A 21 10.01 20.73 -10.11
N LEU A 22 9.89 20.00 -9.00
CA LEU A 22 8.63 19.64 -8.35
C LEU A 22 8.24 20.65 -7.27
N ALA A 23 6.94 20.75 -6.98
CA ALA A 23 6.43 21.61 -5.92
C ALA A 23 7.12 21.34 -4.56
N ILE A 24 7.41 20.08 -4.25
CA ILE A 24 8.05 19.66 -3.00
C ILE A 24 9.56 19.95 -2.93
N GLY A 25 10.24 20.09 -4.07
CA GLY A 25 11.63 20.54 -4.11
C GLY A 25 11.76 22.05 -4.05
N ARG A 26 10.81 22.78 -4.63
CA ARG A 26 10.73 24.25 -4.52
C ARG A 26 10.36 24.73 -3.11
N ASN A 27 9.66 23.90 -2.34
CA ASN A 27 9.28 24.18 -0.96
C ASN A 27 9.51 22.95 -0.06
N PRO A 28 10.78 22.63 0.27
CA PRO A 28 11.10 21.43 1.03
C PRO A 28 10.64 21.54 2.49
N THR A 29 10.21 20.42 3.06
CA THR A 29 9.86 20.36 4.49
C THR A 29 11.12 20.41 5.36
N ALA A 30 11.00 20.76 6.63
CA ALA A 30 12.14 20.84 7.55
C ALA A 30 12.88 19.50 7.78
N GLU A 31 12.31 18.39 7.30
CA GLU A 31 12.80 17.03 7.54
C GLU A 31 13.34 16.32 6.28
N HIS A 32 13.38 16.98 5.11
CA HIS A 32 13.95 16.41 3.87
C HIS A 32 15.41 15.95 4.08
N ASN A 33 15.75 14.76 3.58
CA ASN A 33 17.07 14.12 3.70
C ASN A 33 17.66 14.07 5.12
N ARG A 34 16.84 13.92 6.17
CA ARG A 34 17.30 13.87 7.57
C ARG A 34 17.26 12.48 8.21
N TYR A 35 16.79 11.46 7.51
CA TYR A 35 16.57 10.13 8.06
C TYR A 35 17.48 9.09 7.43
N PHE A 36 17.82 8.08 8.21
CA PHE A 36 18.06 6.76 7.63
C PHE A 36 16.72 6.18 7.17
N VAL A 37 16.66 5.61 5.98
CA VAL A 37 15.45 4.96 5.49
C VAL A 37 15.64 3.45 5.43
N LEU A 38 14.69 2.70 5.98
CA LEU A 38 14.59 1.25 5.87
C LEU A 38 13.20 0.90 5.32
N LYS A 39 13.15 0.23 4.16
CA LYS A 39 11.91 -0.34 3.61
C LYS A 39 11.83 -1.82 3.93
N TRP A 40 10.68 -2.25 4.44
CA TRP A 40 10.23 -3.64 4.45
C TRP A 40 9.04 -3.77 3.51
N ASP A 41 9.08 -4.76 2.64
CA ASP A 41 8.06 -5.09 1.66
C ASP A 41 7.64 -6.53 1.91
N PHE A 42 6.48 -6.72 2.56
CA PHE A 42 6.07 -8.05 2.98
C PHE A 42 5.50 -8.91 1.86
N SER A 43 5.34 -8.36 0.64
CA SER A 43 5.08 -9.18 -0.55
C SER A 43 6.26 -10.12 -0.89
N GLU A 44 7.48 -9.78 -0.47
CA GLU A 44 8.68 -10.59 -0.67
C GLU A 44 8.78 -11.78 0.32
N VAL A 45 7.90 -11.84 1.31
CA VAL A 45 7.92 -12.89 2.33
C VAL A 45 6.93 -13.98 1.98
N SER A 46 7.44 -15.19 1.77
CA SER A 46 6.59 -16.36 1.53
C SER A 46 5.70 -16.67 2.73
N PRO A 47 4.37 -16.70 2.58
CA PRO A 47 3.43 -17.16 3.60
C PRO A 47 3.30 -18.70 3.61
N VAL A 48 4.13 -19.41 2.84
CA VAL A 48 4.11 -20.88 2.78
C VAL A 48 4.92 -21.47 3.92
N GLY A 49 4.27 -22.34 4.69
CA GLY A 49 4.90 -23.15 5.74
C GLY A 49 4.00 -23.31 6.96
N ASP A 50 4.46 -23.94 8.02
CA ASP A 50 3.83 -23.76 9.33
C ASP A 50 4.21 -22.39 9.93
N GLY A 51 3.71 -22.10 11.13
CA GLY A 51 4.00 -20.81 11.79
C GLY A 51 5.49 -20.55 12.01
N GLU A 52 6.28 -21.59 12.31
CA GLU A 52 7.72 -21.45 12.53
C GLU A 52 8.48 -21.23 11.22
N GLU A 53 8.08 -21.93 10.15
CA GLU A 53 8.65 -21.69 8.82
C GLU A 53 8.35 -20.28 8.31
N ILE A 54 7.12 -19.79 8.51
CA ILE A 54 6.75 -18.43 8.10
C ILE A 54 7.51 -17.38 8.93
N LYS A 55 7.63 -17.59 10.25
CA LYS A 55 8.47 -16.75 11.13
C LYS A 55 9.92 -16.74 10.66
N ARG A 56 10.49 -17.90 10.29
CA ARG A 56 11.85 -17.99 9.75
C ARG A 56 11.99 -17.24 8.43
N ASN A 57 11.01 -17.35 7.53
CA ASN A 57 11.01 -16.61 6.26
C ASN A 57 11.00 -15.10 6.51
N LEU A 58 10.14 -14.63 7.41
CA LEU A 58 10.07 -13.23 7.82
C LEU A 58 11.41 -12.76 8.42
N TYR A 59 11.97 -13.49 9.38
CA TYR A 59 13.21 -13.07 10.04
C TYR A 59 14.41 -13.11 9.09
N THR A 60 14.47 -14.10 8.20
CA THR A 60 15.49 -14.15 7.13
C THR A 60 15.39 -12.91 6.24
N TYR A 61 14.17 -12.54 5.81
CA TYR A 61 13.93 -11.34 5.01
C TYR A 61 14.37 -10.07 5.73
N LEU A 62 13.90 -9.87 6.97
CA LEU A 62 14.21 -8.69 7.77
C LEU A 62 15.73 -8.56 8.01
N ASN A 63 16.41 -9.65 8.38
CA ASN A 63 17.86 -9.68 8.54
C ASN A 63 18.60 -9.34 7.25
N THR A 64 18.13 -9.82 6.12
CA THR A 64 18.69 -9.47 4.80
C THR A 64 18.54 -7.97 4.54
N ARG A 65 17.36 -7.38 4.80
CA ARG A 65 17.14 -5.93 4.64
C ARG A 65 18.01 -5.11 5.60
N ILE A 66 18.19 -5.56 6.85
CA ILE A 66 19.07 -4.91 7.84
C ILE A 66 20.54 -4.97 7.40
N ASN A 67 20.99 -6.09 6.83
CA ASN A 67 22.34 -6.23 6.30
C ASN A 67 22.56 -5.29 5.10
N ASP A 68 21.63 -5.24 4.16
CA ASP A 68 21.69 -4.32 3.00
C ASP A 68 21.71 -2.86 3.45
N PHE A 69 20.87 -2.50 4.42
CA PHE A 69 20.89 -1.20 5.08
C PHE A 69 22.27 -0.89 5.67
N SER A 70 22.86 -1.83 6.41
CA SER A 70 24.19 -1.66 7.01
C SER A 70 25.27 -1.41 5.96
N ASN A 71 25.15 -2.02 4.79
CA ASN A 71 26.10 -1.84 3.69
C ASN A 71 25.90 -0.49 3.00
N TYR A 72 24.65 -0.09 2.76
CA TYR A 72 24.31 1.16 2.10
C TYR A 72 24.73 2.39 2.93
N TYR A 73 24.60 2.33 4.27
CA TYR A 73 24.98 3.42 5.17
C TYR A 73 26.36 3.22 5.84
N ARG A 74 27.21 2.35 5.30
CA ARG A 74 28.48 1.95 5.94
C ARG A 74 29.37 3.15 6.28
N GLU A 75 29.46 4.15 5.40
CA GLU A 75 30.30 5.33 5.59
C GLU A 75 29.87 6.18 6.79
N ILE A 76 28.57 6.23 7.08
CA ILE A 76 28.00 7.05 8.17
C ILE A 76 27.93 6.26 9.48
N LEU A 77 27.57 4.98 9.41
CA LEU A 77 27.45 4.13 10.58
C LEU A 77 28.83 3.71 11.12
N GLY A 78 29.87 3.69 10.28
CA GLY A 78 31.25 3.35 10.62
C GLY A 78 31.51 1.89 10.98
N ASN A 79 30.47 1.13 11.35
CA ASN A 79 30.54 -0.29 11.69
C ASN A 79 29.40 -1.07 11.06
N THR A 80 29.63 -2.36 10.82
CA THR A 80 28.59 -3.31 10.40
C THR A 80 27.64 -3.64 11.54
N ILE A 81 26.35 -3.64 11.25
CA ILE A 81 25.31 -4.06 12.20
C ILE A 81 25.40 -5.59 12.36
N ALA A 82 25.46 -6.06 13.61
CA ALA A 82 25.45 -7.49 13.90
C ALA A 82 24.08 -8.10 13.60
N ILE A 83 24.07 -9.20 12.83
CA ILE A 83 22.86 -9.94 12.48
C ILE A 83 22.77 -11.18 13.37
N ASP A 84 21.66 -11.31 14.10
CA ASP A 84 21.26 -12.57 14.73
C ASP A 84 20.47 -13.41 13.70
N PRO A 85 20.99 -14.58 13.28
CA PRO A 85 20.36 -15.38 12.24
C PRO A 85 19.03 -16.01 12.68
N GLN A 86 18.74 -16.07 13.98
CA GLN A 86 17.53 -16.69 14.55
C GLN A 86 16.48 -15.66 14.97
N ASP A 87 16.87 -14.40 15.21
CA ASP A 87 15.96 -13.36 15.69
C ASP A 87 16.23 -11.99 15.06
N ALA A 88 15.41 -11.65 14.06
CA ALA A 88 15.51 -10.35 13.41
C ALA A 88 15.15 -9.16 14.30
N THR A 89 14.41 -9.37 15.40
CA THR A 89 14.10 -8.29 16.35
C THR A 89 15.35 -7.88 17.14
N THR A 90 16.22 -8.83 17.46
CA THR A 90 17.54 -8.58 18.05
C THR A 90 18.44 -7.82 17.07
N SER A 91 18.49 -8.22 15.79
CA SER A 91 19.20 -7.48 14.74
C SER A 91 18.69 -6.05 14.58
N PHE A 92 17.36 -5.86 14.62
CA PHE A 92 16.74 -4.54 14.52
C PHE A 92 17.08 -3.64 15.72
N HIS A 93 17.14 -4.19 16.93
CA HIS A 93 17.65 -3.46 18.09
C HIS A 93 19.11 -3.05 17.94
N GLY A 94 19.95 -3.93 17.37
CA GLY A 94 21.33 -3.61 17.01
C GLY A 94 21.43 -2.45 16.03
N LEU A 95 20.62 -2.47 14.97
CA LEU A 95 20.51 -1.38 13.98
C LEU A 95 20.15 -0.06 14.64
N LEU A 96 19.10 -0.05 15.48
CA LEU A 96 18.68 1.15 16.18
C LEU A 96 19.75 1.67 17.15
N GLY A 97 20.48 0.76 17.79
CA GLY A 97 21.63 1.09 18.64
C GLY A 97 22.73 1.82 17.88
N ALA A 98 23.04 1.39 16.66
CA ALA A 98 24.01 2.04 15.79
C ALA A 98 23.52 3.42 15.32
N ILE A 99 22.27 3.51 14.84
CA ILE A 99 21.66 4.76 14.35
C ILE A 99 21.67 5.85 15.44
N ARG A 100 21.37 5.51 16.68
CA ARG A 100 21.34 6.47 17.80
C ARG A 100 22.67 7.20 18.04
N GLN A 101 23.79 6.65 17.59
CA GLN A 101 25.11 7.28 17.73
C GLN A 101 25.36 8.40 16.72
N THR A 102 24.52 8.50 15.68
CA THR A 102 24.72 9.42 14.55
C THR A 102 23.96 10.75 14.67
N GLY A 103 22.97 10.83 15.57
CA GLY A 103 22.07 11.98 15.68
C GLY A 103 20.94 12.04 14.65
N HIS A 104 20.88 11.08 13.71
CA HIS A 104 19.80 10.99 12.72
C HIS A 104 18.82 9.85 13.08
N PRO A 105 17.50 10.08 13.03
CA PRO A 105 16.51 9.03 13.26
C PRO A 105 16.32 8.11 12.05
N LEU A 106 15.76 6.92 12.30
CA LEU A 106 15.25 6.00 11.30
C LEU A 106 13.82 6.37 10.89
N TYR A 107 13.55 6.34 9.58
CA TYR A 107 12.23 6.26 8.99
C TYR A 107 12.02 4.83 8.47
N LEU A 108 11.13 4.09 9.13
CA LEU A 108 10.73 2.76 8.71
C LEU A 108 9.52 2.83 7.78
N LEU A 109 9.66 2.29 6.57
CA LEU A 109 8.57 2.11 5.61
C LEU A 109 8.18 0.64 5.61
N ILE A 110 6.91 0.32 5.79
CA ILE A 110 6.38 -1.04 5.76
C ILE A 110 5.31 -1.10 4.67
N ASP A 111 5.57 -1.89 3.64
CA ASP A 111 4.69 -2.07 2.50
C ASP A 111 4.06 -3.47 2.55
N GLU A 112 2.86 -3.60 1.99
CA GLU A 112 2.10 -4.86 1.93
C GLU A 112 1.95 -5.52 3.31
N TYR A 113 1.72 -4.71 4.35
CA TYR A 113 1.72 -5.19 5.74
C TYR A 113 0.67 -6.29 6.01
N ASP A 114 -0.41 -6.29 5.23
CA ASP A 114 -1.54 -7.19 5.27
C ASP A 114 -1.40 -8.41 4.36
N ASN A 115 -0.28 -8.55 3.62
CA ASN A 115 -0.02 -9.66 2.69
C ASN A 115 -0.30 -11.03 3.33
N PHE A 116 0.21 -11.27 4.54
CA PHE A 116 -0.01 -12.53 5.26
C PHE A 116 -1.50 -12.78 5.54
N ALA A 117 -2.26 -11.74 5.90
CA ALA A 117 -3.69 -11.88 6.15
C ALA A 117 -4.43 -12.16 4.83
N ASN A 118 -4.12 -11.42 3.77
CA ASN A 118 -4.73 -11.59 2.45
C ASN A 118 -4.55 -13.02 1.93
N GLU A 119 -3.32 -13.53 1.95
CA GLU A 119 -3.00 -14.88 1.47
C GLU A 119 -3.67 -15.98 2.32
N LEU A 120 -3.74 -15.80 3.64
CA LEU A 120 -4.39 -16.76 4.53
C LEU A 120 -5.92 -16.75 4.40
N MET A 121 -6.53 -15.59 4.13
CA MET A 121 -7.98 -15.47 3.92
C MET A 121 -8.43 -16.03 2.56
N MET A 122 -7.59 -15.87 1.53
CA MET A 122 -7.92 -16.20 0.14
C MET A 122 -7.46 -17.61 -0.25
N GLY A 123 -6.52 -18.19 0.50
CA GLY A 123 -6.24 -19.61 0.48
C GLY A 123 -7.52 -20.43 0.72
N HIS A 124 -7.64 -21.58 0.06
CA HIS A 124 -8.84 -22.42 0.13
C HIS A 124 -8.54 -23.73 0.88
N ARG A 125 -7.77 -23.69 1.99
CA ARG A 125 -7.29 -24.91 2.64
C ARG A 125 -7.56 -24.95 4.16
N PRO A 126 -8.11 -26.07 4.69
CA PRO A 126 -8.46 -26.22 6.10
C PRO A 126 -7.28 -26.12 7.10
N ALA A 127 -6.04 -26.00 6.65
CA ALA A 127 -4.85 -25.77 7.50
C ALA A 127 -4.56 -24.28 7.76
N GLU A 128 -5.44 -23.37 7.32
CA GLU A 128 -5.23 -21.92 7.38
C GLU A 128 -5.50 -21.30 8.76
N GLU A 129 -6.40 -21.87 9.56
CA GLU A 129 -6.73 -21.36 10.89
C GLU A 129 -5.54 -21.49 11.88
N SER A 130 -4.82 -22.62 11.85
CA SER A 130 -3.64 -22.84 12.68
C SER A 130 -2.44 -21.99 12.25
N ARG A 131 -2.30 -21.75 10.93
CA ARG A 131 -1.29 -20.83 10.37
C ARG A 131 -1.56 -19.39 10.76
N TYR A 132 -2.80 -18.96 10.63
CA TYR A 132 -3.23 -17.64 11.06
C TYR A 132 -2.94 -17.40 12.54
N GLN A 133 -3.34 -18.36 13.39
CA GLN A 133 -3.08 -18.26 14.83
C GLN A 133 -1.57 -18.12 15.12
N ALA A 134 -0.72 -18.83 14.41
CA ALA A 134 0.72 -18.78 14.63
C ALA A 134 1.41 -17.47 14.16
N ILE A 135 0.82 -16.74 13.20
CA ILE A 135 1.43 -15.52 12.63
C ILE A 135 0.85 -14.26 13.28
N LEU A 136 -0.48 -14.19 13.41
CA LEU A 136 -1.21 -12.95 13.72
C LEU A 136 -1.92 -12.98 15.08
N SER A 137 -2.24 -14.16 15.65
CA SER A 137 -2.90 -14.24 16.97
C SER A 137 -1.92 -14.19 18.15
N GLY A 138 -2.39 -13.83 19.36
CA GLY A 138 -1.69 -14.08 20.64
C GLY A 138 -0.24 -13.60 20.76
N GLU A 139 0.69 -14.48 20.38
CA GLU A 139 2.17 -14.40 20.42
C GLU A 139 2.84 -14.50 19.04
N GLY A 140 2.09 -14.43 17.95
CA GLY A 140 2.59 -14.60 16.59
C GLY A 140 3.70 -13.61 16.19
N CYS A 141 4.54 -14.03 15.24
CA CYS A 141 5.77 -13.32 14.87
C CYS A 141 5.53 -11.87 14.41
N MET A 142 4.43 -11.61 13.70
CA MET A 142 4.05 -10.26 13.27
C MET A 142 3.67 -9.38 14.46
N LYS A 143 2.88 -9.90 15.39
CA LYS A 143 2.50 -9.18 16.60
C LYS A 143 3.72 -8.85 17.48
N ALA A 144 4.66 -9.78 17.60
CA ALA A 144 5.93 -9.56 18.29
C ALA A 144 6.75 -8.43 17.61
N LEU A 145 6.88 -8.48 16.28
CA LEU A 145 7.56 -7.44 15.50
C LEU A 145 6.94 -6.06 15.72
N PHE A 146 5.63 -5.92 15.56
CA PHE A 146 4.95 -4.63 15.74
C PHE A 146 5.01 -4.11 17.18
N LYS A 147 5.01 -4.97 18.19
CA LYS A 147 5.30 -4.56 19.58
C LYS A 147 6.69 -3.94 19.72
N VAL A 148 7.70 -4.52 19.06
CA VAL A 148 9.08 -3.97 19.05
C VAL A 148 9.13 -2.61 18.35
N ILE A 149 8.48 -2.47 17.19
CA ILE A 149 8.37 -1.20 16.47
C ILE A 149 7.72 -0.14 17.37
N LYS A 150 6.57 -0.44 17.97
CA LYS A 150 5.88 0.47 18.90
C LYS A 150 6.76 0.86 20.08
N ALA A 151 7.46 -0.09 20.69
CA ALA A 151 8.32 0.16 21.85
C ALA A 151 9.56 1.00 21.51
N THR A 152 9.95 1.07 20.24
CA THR A 152 11.13 1.81 19.78
C THR A 152 10.79 3.16 19.16
N ALA A 153 9.56 3.33 18.67
CA ALA A 153 9.05 4.58 18.13
C ALA A 153 9.18 5.73 19.16
N GLY A 154 9.73 6.86 18.71
CA GLY A 154 9.84 8.10 19.49
C GLY A 154 10.90 8.13 20.59
N SER A 155 11.55 7.00 20.93
CA SER A 155 12.49 6.96 22.08
C SER A 155 13.81 6.22 21.82
N ARG A 156 13.90 5.38 20.78
CA ARG A 156 15.07 4.51 20.54
C ARG A 156 15.63 4.61 19.13
N GLY A 157 15.60 5.79 18.53
CA GLY A 157 16.17 6.04 17.20
C GLY A 157 15.20 5.78 16.05
N LEU A 158 14.01 5.23 16.30
CA LEU A 158 12.92 5.18 15.31
C LEU A 158 12.09 6.47 15.40
N GLY A 159 12.20 7.33 14.38
CA GLY A 159 11.53 8.64 14.35
C GLY A 159 10.16 8.60 13.67
N ARG A 160 10.04 7.86 12.55
CA ARG A 160 8.79 7.76 11.78
C ARG A 160 8.56 6.33 11.32
N VAL A 161 7.28 5.96 11.22
CA VAL A 161 6.82 4.70 10.60
C VAL A 161 5.71 5.06 9.62
N PHE A 162 5.80 4.56 8.39
CA PHE A 162 4.75 4.69 7.38
C PHE A 162 4.39 3.30 6.88
N ILE A 163 3.10 3.00 6.83
CA ILE A 163 2.59 1.65 6.58
C ILE A 163 1.60 1.72 5.43
N THR A 164 1.76 0.85 4.44
CA THR A 164 0.88 0.71 3.28
C THR A 164 0.43 -0.74 3.13
N GLY A 165 -0.80 -0.91 2.68
CA GLY A 165 -1.47 -2.20 2.48
C GLY A 165 -2.86 -1.99 1.89
N VAL A 166 -3.58 -3.07 1.64
CA VAL A 166 -4.88 -3.04 0.94
C VAL A 166 -6.04 -3.02 1.93
N SER A 167 -5.96 -3.82 2.98
CA SER A 167 -7.07 -4.12 3.89
C SER A 167 -6.70 -3.88 5.35
N PRO A 168 -7.64 -3.40 6.21
CA PRO A 168 -7.41 -3.21 7.65
C PRO A 168 -7.40 -4.51 8.46
N VAL A 169 -7.59 -5.67 7.82
CA VAL A 169 -7.75 -6.97 8.51
C VAL A 169 -6.60 -7.25 9.47
N ALA A 170 -5.36 -7.22 8.95
CA ALA A 170 -4.19 -7.50 9.77
C ALA A 170 -4.00 -6.47 10.89
N MET A 171 -4.32 -5.19 10.64
CA MET A 171 -4.19 -4.15 11.66
C MET A 171 -5.15 -4.36 12.83
N SER A 172 -6.36 -4.85 12.56
CA SER A 172 -7.40 -5.08 13.57
C SER A 172 -6.92 -6.08 14.64
N ASP A 173 -6.31 -7.18 14.22
CA ASP A 173 -5.72 -8.19 15.12
C ASP A 173 -4.42 -7.71 15.79
N LEU A 174 -3.68 -6.83 15.10
CA LEU A 174 -2.49 -6.17 15.62
C LEU A 174 -2.80 -4.98 16.54
N THR A 175 -4.05 -4.52 16.69
CA THR A 175 -4.39 -3.29 17.45
C THR A 175 -3.83 -3.29 18.88
N SER A 176 -3.87 -4.43 19.59
CA SER A 176 -3.26 -4.52 20.93
C SER A 176 -1.73 -4.32 20.92
N ALA A 177 -1.07 -4.67 19.82
CA ALA A 177 0.37 -4.51 19.61
C ALA A 177 0.75 -3.14 19.03
N TYR A 178 -0.09 -2.52 18.20
CA TYR A 178 0.24 -1.31 17.45
C TYR A 178 -0.87 -0.25 17.44
N ASN A 179 -1.52 0.01 18.57
CA ASN A 179 -2.54 1.06 18.74
C ASN A 179 -2.03 2.52 18.61
N VAL A 180 -0.81 2.73 18.11
CA VAL A 180 -0.21 4.05 17.88
C VAL A 180 -0.31 4.48 16.41
N ALA A 181 -0.79 3.59 15.52
CA ALA A 181 -1.03 3.93 14.13
C ALA A 181 -2.23 4.86 13.98
N GLU A 182 -2.11 5.79 13.04
CA GLU A 182 -3.18 6.69 12.61
C GLU A 182 -3.56 6.33 11.17
N ASN A 183 -4.83 6.02 10.95
CA ASN A 183 -5.36 5.73 9.62
C ASN A 183 -5.68 7.04 8.91
N ILE A 184 -4.97 7.33 7.82
CA ILE A 184 -5.11 8.61 7.09
C ILE A 184 -5.81 8.47 5.73
N TYR A 185 -6.09 7.26 5.27
CA TYR A 185 -6.52 6.98 3.89
C TYR A 185 -7.90 7.55 3.53
N LEU A 186 -8.78 7.81 4.51
CA LEU A 186 -10.08 8.48 4.29
C LEU A 186 -10.05 10.00 4.42
N LEU A 187 -8.91 10.57 4.83
CA LEU A 187 -8.84 12.01 5.08
C LEU A 187 -8.88 12.77 3.74
N PRO A 188 -9.70 13.84 3.63
CA PRO A 188 -9.88 14.60 2.40
C PRO A 188 -8.58 15.00 1.69
N GLN A 189 -7.56 15.43 2.43
CA GLN A 189 -6.28 15.86 1.88
C GLN A 189 -5.49 14.75 1.15
N PHE A 190 -5.83 13.47 1.37
CA PHE A 190 -5.18 12.33 0.71
C PHE A 190 -6.04 11.70 -0.39
N ASN A 191 -7.23 12.25 -0.70
CA ASN A 191 -8.10 11.72 -1.76
C ASN A 191 -7.38 11.64 -3.12
N GLY A 192 -6.56 12.64 -3.42
CA GLY A 192 -5.76 12.71 -4.65
C GLY A 192 -4.48 11.88 -4.65
N LEU A 193 -4.15 11.15 -3.58
CA LEU A 193 -2.82 10.57 -3.40
C LEU A 193 -2.54 9.40 -4.37
N CYS A 194 -3.56 8.61 -4.68
CA CYS A 194 -3.42 7.32 -5.38
C CYS A 194 -3.94 7.36 -6.83
N GLY A 195 -4.08 8.54 -7.42
CA GLY A 195 -4.67 8.70 -8.75
C GLY A 195 -4.32 10.02 -9.43
N PHE A 196 -4.65 10.13 -10.71
CA PHE A 196 -4.53 11.40 -11.45
C PHE A 196 -5.85 12.17 -11.41
N ARG A 197 -5.76 13.49 -11.39
CA ARG A 197 -6.92 14.38 -11.57
C ARG A 197 -7.27 14.48 -13.05
N GLU A 198 -8.52 14.82 -13.32
CA GLU A 198 -8.98 15.02 -14.70
C GLU A 198 -8.17 16.07 -15.46
N GLU A 199 -7.85 17.18 -14.78
CA GLU A 199 -7.04 18.27 -15.36
C GLU A 199 -5.64 17.79 -15.77
N GLU A 200 -5.02 16.91 -14.99
CA GLU A 200 -3.71 16.33 -15.31
C GLU A 200 -3.80 15.41 -16.53
N ILE A 201 -4.88 14.62 -16.63
CA ILE A 201 -5.12 13.75 -17.80
C ILE A 201 -5.39 14.60 -19.05
N ASP A 202 -6.22 15.63 -18.95
CA ASP A 202 -6.55 16.52 -20.08
C ASP A 202 -5.31 17.26 -20.60
N GLU A 203 -4.44 17.75 -19.71
CA GLU A 203 -3.18 18.40 -20.08
C GLU A 203 -2.26 17.45 -20.86
N ILE A 204 -2.10 16.21 -20.38
CA ILE A 204 -1.28 15.20 -21.06
C ILE A 204 -1.89 14.83 -22.43
N LEU A 205 -3.20 14.60 -22.50
CA LEU A 205 -3.90 14.28 -23.75
C LEU A 205 -3.78 15.40 -24.78
N SER A 206 -3.90 16.65 -24.32
CA SER A 206 -3.70 17.84 -25.15
C SER A 206 -2.26 17.95 -25.66
N GLY A 207 -1.27 17.58 -24.85
CA GLY A 207 0.13 17.46 -25.26
C GLY A 207 0.33 16.42 -26.36
N ILE A 208 -0.17 15.20 -26.13
CA ILE A 208 -0.10 14.09 -27.10
C ILE A 208 -0.80 14.47 -28.41
N ALA A 209 -1.97 15.08 -28.34
CA ALA A 209 -2.72 15.48 -29.53
C ALA A 209 -1.94 16.47 -30.40
N LYS A 210 -1.22 17.43 -29.80
CA LYS A 210 -0.35 18.36 -30.54
C LYS A 210 0.81 17.63 -31.22
N GLU A 211 1.47 16.71 -30.51
CA GLU A 211 2.59 15.92 -31.07
C GLU A 211 2.14 15.01 -32.21
N CYS A 212 0.97 14.40 -32.07
CA CYS A 212 0.38 13.50 -33.07
C CYS A 212 -0.41 14.22 -34.18
N ALA A 213 -0.48 15.55 -34.17
CA ALA A 213 -1.30 16.36 -35.09
C ALA A 213 -2.80 15.93 -35.13
N LEU A 214 -3.34 15.56 -33.96
CA LEU A 214 -4.76 15.25 -33.77
C LEU A 214 -5.55 16.53 -33.49
N SER A 215 -6.85 16.50 -33.79
CA SER A 215 -7.75 17.61 -33.45
C SER A 215 -8.08 17.64 -31.95
N GLU A 216 -8.44 18.82 -31.44
CA GLU A 216 -8.95 18.99 -30.06
C GLU A 216 -10.16 18.11 -29.76
N SER A 217 -11.01 17.85 -30.78
CA SER A 217 -12.14 16.95 -30.67
C SER A 217 -11.70 15.51 -30.37
N GLN A 218 -10.58 15.05 -30.92
CA GLN A 218 -10.06 13.70 -30.66
C GLN A 218 -9.42 13.60 -29.27
N ALA A 219 -8.77 14.66 -28.79
CA ALA A 219 -8.29 14.73 -27.41
C ALA A 219 -9.47 14.67 -26.42
N SER A 220 -10.54 15.42 -26.71
CA SER A 220 -11.76 15.43 -25.89
C SER A 220 -12.47 14.08 -25.86
N GLU A 221 -12.49 13.36 -26.99
CA GLU A 221 -13.04 12.00 -27.08
C GLU A 221 -12.17 10.98 -26.33
N ALA A 222 -10.84 11.15 -26.36
CA ALA A 222 -9.92 10.34 -25.56
C ALA A 222 -10.17 10.56 -24.06
N LEU A 223 -10.32 11.82 -23.63
CA LEU A 223 -10.64 12.16 -22.25
C LEU A 223 -11.99 11.55 -21.83
N ALA A 224 -13.02 11.69 -22.65
CA ALA A 224 -14.33 11.07 -22.39
C ALA A 224 -14.24 9.55 -22.27
N THR A 225 -13.42 8.90 -23.11
CA THR A 225 -13.16 7.46 -23.01
C THR A 225 -12.48 7.13 -21.69
N MET A 226 -11.41 7.83 -21.33
CA MET A 226 -10.72 7.61 -20.06
C MET A 226 -11.65 7.85 -18.86
N ARG A 227 -12.54 8.85 -18.93
CA ARG A 227 -13.52 9.13 -17.88
C ARG A 227 -14.50 7.98 -17.70
N THR A 228 -14.98 7.38 -18.78
CA THR A 228 -15.92 6.25 -18.69
C THR A 228 -15.27 4.99 -18.08
N PHE A 229 -14.01 4.73 -18.38
CA PHE A 229 -13.37 3.45 -18.03
C PHE A 229 -12.41 3.50 -16.84
N TYR A 230 -11.83 4.66 -16.54
CA TYR A 230 -10.72 4.79 -15.59
C TYR A 230 -10.95 5.84 -14.50
N ASP A 231 -11.87 6.79 -14.70
CA ASP A 231 -12.36 7.67 -13.64
C ASP A 231 -13.37 6.94 -12.78
N GLY A 232 -13.33 7.17 -11.46
CA GLY A 232 -14.29 6.53 -10.57
C GLY A 232 -13.84 6.45 -9.13
N TYR A 233 -12.54 6.48 -8.86
CA TYR A 233 -12.02 6.27 -7.50
C TYR A 233 -12.17 7.52 -6.64
N ARG A 234 -12.67 7.33 -5.43
CA ARG A 234 -12.87 8.32 -4.39
C ARG A 234 -12.56 7.67 -3.04
N PHE A 235 -11.61 8.24 -2.32
CA PHE A 235 -11.16 7.66 -1.05
C PHE A 235 -11.68 8.44 0.16
N SER A 236 -12.29 9.60 -0.02
CA SER A 236 -12.86 10.39 1.08
C SER A 236 -14.35 10.67 0.88
N GLU A 237 -15.14 10.43 1.93
CA GLU A 237 -16.58 10.74 1.95
C GLU A 237 -16.86 12.24 1.83
N GLY A 238 -15.92 13.11 2.21
CA GLY A 238 -16.08 14.56 2.25
C GLY A 238 -15.71 15.29 0.97
N ILE A 239 -15.31 14.59 -0.09
CA ILE A 239 -14.86 15.16 -1.36
C ILE A 239 -15.58 14.49 -2.52
N GLU A 240 -16.08 15.27 -3.47
CA GLU A 240 -16.70 14.75 -4.70
C GLU A 240 -15.71 14.50 -5.83
N GLU A 241 -14.50 15.07 -5.73
CA GLU A 241 -13.43 14.86 -6.70
C GLU A 241 -13.04 13.38 -6.76
N ARG A 242 -13.05 12.86 -7.98
CA ARG A 242 -12.60 11.50 -8.30
C ARG A 242 -11.21 11.53 -8.91
N VAL A 243 -10.56 10.39 -8.86
CA VAL A 243 -9.25 10.20 -9.47
C VAL A 243 -9.25 9.02 -10.44
N TYR A 244 -8.43 9.17 -11.46
CA TYR A 244 -8.18 8.17 -12.48
C TYR A 244 -7.19 7.14 -11.94
N ASN A 245 -7.47 5.85 -12.15
CA ASN A 245 -6.54 4.78 -11.81
C ASN A 245 -5.20 4.97 -12.56
N PRO A 246 -4.06 5.14 -11.87
CA PRO A 246 -2.79 5.47 -12.53
C PRO A 246 -2.35 4.44 -13.56
N THR A 247 -2.54 3.15 -13.26
CA THR A 247 -2.02 2.08 -14.12
C THR A 247 -2.83 1.99 -15.41
N LEU A 248 -4.16 2.09 -15.32
CA LEU A 248 -5.04 2.12 -16.50
C LEU A 248 -4.85 3.41 -17.31
N ALA A 249 -4.71 4.56 -16.64
CA ALA A 249 -4.45 5.83 -17.29
C ALA A 249 -3.12 5.79 -18.07
N LEU A 250 -2.03 5.35 -17.43
CA LEU A 250 -0.72 5.23 -18.07
C LEU A 250 -0.73 4.20 -19.22
N TYR A 251 -1.48 3.11 -19.10
CA TYR A 251 -1.67 2.15 -20.18
C TYR A 251 -2.27 2.82 -21.43
N PHE A 252 -3.37 3.56 -21.25
CA PHE A 252 -4.02 4.27 -22.35
C PHE A 252 -3.12 5.36 -22.92
N LEU A 253 -2.57 6.23 -22.08
CA LEU A 253 -1.72 7.36 -22.50
C LEU A 253 -0.49 6.87 -23.27
N LYS A 254 0.14 5.78 -22.84
CA LYS A 254 1.28 5.18 -23.54
C LYS A 254 0.91 4.64 -24.91
N ALA A 255 -0.24 3.98 -25.04
CA ALA A 255 -0.72 3.50 -26.33
C ALA A 255 -1.10 4.67 -27.25
N PHE A 256 -1.80 5.66 -26.70
CA PHE A 256 -2.25 6.85 -27.42
C PHE A 256 -1.08 7.67 -27.95
N HIS A 257 -0.04 7.88 -27.14
CA HIS A 257 1.19 8.56 -27.55
C HIS A 257 1.97 7.79 -28.62
N ARG A 258 2.13 6.48 -28.46
CA ARG A 258 2.91 5.65 -29.40
C ARG A 258 2.25 5.55 -30.77
N ASP A 259 0.95 5.30 -30.81
CA ASP A 259 0.24 4.91 -32.03
C ASP A 259 -0.62 6.05 -32.62
N CYS A 260 -0.71 7.19 -31.91
CA CYS A 260 -1.61 8.31 -32.20
C CYS A 260 -3.08 7.86 -32.39
N ARG A 261 -3.46 6.78 -31.69
CA ARG A 261 -4.75 6.08 -31.75
C ARG A 261 -5.03 5.39 -30.43
N TYR A 262 -6.31 5.14 -30.15
CA TYR A 262 -6.70 4.46 -28.91
C TYR A 262 -6.15 3.03 -28.87
N PRO A 263 -5.85 2.50 -27.67
CA PRO A 263 -5.58 1.09 -27.53
C PRO A 263 -6.80 0.30 -28.04
N ARG A 264 -6.56 -0.80 -28.77
CA ARG A 264 -7.64 -1.66 -29.26
C ARG A 264 -8.45 -2.25 -28.12
N GLU A 265 -7.76 -2.67 -27.06
CA GLU A 265 -8.35 -3.13 -25.82
C GLU A 265 -8.26 -1.98 -24.82
N ILE A 266 -9.41 -1.44 -24.38
CA ILE A 266 -9.46 -0.34 -23.42
C ILE A 266 -9.02 -0.82 -22.02
N LEU A 267 -9.23 -2.09 -21.68
CA LEU A 267 -8.82 -2.65 -20.40
C LEU A 267 -7.62 -3.59 -20.60
N ASP A 268 -6.53 -3.36 -19.88
CA ASP A 268 -5.42 -4.31 -19.83
C ASP A 268 -5.83 -5.51 -18.96
N SER A 269 -5.83 -6.70 -19.54
CA SER A 269 -6.14 -7.94 -18.82
C SER A 269 -5.19 -8.23 -17.65
N ASN A 270 -3.97 -7.68 -17.66
CA ASN A 270 -3.02 -7.79 -16.55
C ASN A 270 -3.42 -6.94 -15.35
N LEU A 271 -4.29 -5.95 -15.56
CA LEU A 271 -4.85 -5.08 -14.52
C LEU A 271 -6.27 -5.50 -14.14
N ALA A 272 -6.74 -6.63 -14.68
CA ALA A 272 -8.01 -7.21 -14.30
C ALA A 272 -7.96 -7.61 -12.82
N MET A 273 -9.08 -7.37 -12.15
CA MET A 273 -9.26 -7.66 -10.74
C MET A 273 -8.95 -9.11 -10.41
N ASP A 274 -8.41 -9.33 -9.22
CA ASP A 274 -8.09 -10.67 -8.73
C ASP A 274 -9.36 -11.53 -8.69
N ARG A 275 -9.40 -12.56 -9.55
CA ARG A 275 -10.53 -13.48 -9.66
C ARG A 275 -10.76 -14.28 -8.38
N GLY A 276 -9.71 -14.55 -7.61
CA GLY A 276 -9.77 -15.19 -6.31
C GLY A 276 -10.53 -14.33 -5.30
N LYS A 277 -10.25 -13.03 -5.24
CA LYS A 277 -10.98 -12.07 -4.38
C LYS A 277 -12.46 -12.02 -4.73
N MET A 278 -12.79 -11.94 -6.03
CA MET A 278 -14.19 -11.97 -6.47
C MET A 278 -14.89 -13.27 -6.13
N HIS A 279 -14.21 -14.40 -6.32
CA HIS A 279 -14.77 -15.69 -6.02
C HIS A 279 -15.01 -15.89 -4.52
N TYR A 280 -14.12 -15.36 -3.69
CA TYR A 280 -14.29 -15.33 -2.24
C TYR A 280 -15.52 -14.50 -1.85
N ILE A 281 -15.62 -13.26 -2.32
CA ILE A 281 -16.74 -12.37 -1.99
C ILE A 281 -18.07 -12.94 -2.47
N ALA A 282 -18.13 -13.47 -3.69
CA ALA A 282 -19.33 -14.05 -4.26
C ALA A 282 -19.84 -15.30 -3.49
N ARG A 283 -19.01 -15.91 -2.66
CA ARG A 283 -19.36 -17.03 -1.78
C ARG A 283 -19.82 -16.59 -0.39
N LEU A 284 -19.56 -15.35 0.00
CA LEU A 284 -20.06 -14.82 1.25
C LEU A 284 -21.59 -14.68 1.18
N PRO A 285 -22.28 -14.83 2.32
CA PRO A 285 -23.65 -14.34 2.48
C PRO A 285 -23.79 -12.92 1.91
N GLU A 286 -24.90 -12.65 1.22
CA GLU A 286 -25.22 -11.36 0.57
C GLU A 286 -24.26 -10.89 -0.56
N GLY A 287 -23.06 -11.48 -0.70
CA GLY A 287 -22.02 -10.95 -1.59
C GLY A 287 -22.32 -11.07 -3.08
N ARG A 288 -22.99 -12.15 -3.51
CA ARG A 288 -23.40 -12.30 -4.91
C ARG A 288 -24.45 -11.27 -5.31
N GLU A 289 -25.44 -11.03 -4.45
CA GLU A 289 -26.50 -10.05 -4.68
C GLU A 289 -25.91 -8.64 -4.72
N LEU A 290 -25.05 -8.31 -3.76
CA LEU A 290 -24.37 -7.02 -3.70
C LEU A 290 -23.52 -6.71 -4.94
N ILE A 291 -22.82 -7.72 -5.48
CA ILE A 291 -22.08 -7.56 -6.74
C ILE A 291 -23.02 -7.25 -7.90
N PHE A 292 -24.19 -7.91 -7.98
CA PHE A 292 -25.16 -7.61 -9.03
C PHE A 292 -25.79 -6.23 -8.86
N ASP A 293 -26.12 -5.84 -7.63
CA ASP A 293 -26.70 -4.53 -7.34
C ASP A 293 -25.71 -3.41 -7.71
N ALA A 294 -24.43 -3.57 -7.37
CA ALA A 294 -23.37 -2.64 -7.77
C ALA A 294 -23.22 -2.51 -9.30
N LEU A 295 -23.53 -3.56 -10.05
CA LEU A 295 -23.50 -3.56 -11.52
C LEU A 295 -24.80 -3.07 -12.15
N ALA A 296 -25.90 -2.97 -11.41
CA ALA A 296 -27.22 -2.73 -11.97
C ALA A 296 -27.46 -1.26 -12.41
N GLU A 297 -26.50 -0.36 -12.18
CA GLU A 297 -26.47 1.10 -12.53
C GLU A 297 -27.68 1.95 -12.10
N ASN A 298 -28.77 1.34 -11.63
CA ASN A 298 -30.04 2.01 -11.35
C ASN A 298 -30.16 2.49 -9.89
N GLU A 299 -29.55 1.78 -8.94
CA GLU A 299 -29.52 2.17 -7.52
C GLU A 299 -28.11 2.00 -6.94
N PRO A 300 -27.50 3.06 -6.39
CA PRO A 300 -26.18 2.94 -5.79
C PRO A 300 -26.26 2.14 -4.49
N VAL A 301 -25.31 1.23 -4.29
CA VAL A 301 -25.14 0.51 -3.02
C VAL A 301 -24.77 1.52 -1.94
N TYR A 302 -25.70 1.77 -1.01
CA TYR A 302 -25.46 2.65 0.12
C TYR A 302 -24.99 1.87 1.34
N ILE A 303 -23.87 2.29 1.91
CA ILE A 303 -23.40 1.84 3.22
C ILE A 303 -23.30 3.01 4.17
N GLY A 304 -23.87 2.85 5.38
CA GLY A 304 -23.86 3.91 6.38
C GLY A 304 -22.50 4.15 7.04
N ARG A 305 -21.60 3.15 6.99
CA ARG A 305 -20.24 3.23 7.53
C ARG A 305 -19.39 2.09 6.99
N LEU A 306 -18.16 2.39 6.55
CA LEU A 306 -17.14 1.39 6.29
C LEU A 306 -16.72 0.70 7.59
N ALA A 307 -16.67 -0.62 7.58
CA ALA A 307 -16.11 -1.36 8.70
C ALA A 307 -14.63 -0.98 8.86
N ASP A 308 -14.28 -0.42 10.02
CA ASP A 308 -12.95 0.13 10.31
C ASP A 308 -12.09 -0.82 11.15
N ARG A 309 -12.71 -1.87 11.70
CA ARG A 309 -12.06 -2.92 12.48
C ARG A 309 -12.78 -4.25 12.29
N PHE A 310 -12.16 -5.14 11.51
CA PHE A 310 -12.56 -6.53 11.45
C PHE A 310 -11.29 -7.37 11.34
N GLY A 311 -11.04 -8.17 12.37
CA GLY A 311 -9.92 -9.10 12.37
C GLY A 311 -10.23 -10.35 11.54
N VAL A 312 -9.28 -11.26 11.44
CA VAL A 312 -9.53 -12.57 10.82
C VAL A 312 -10.53 -13.39 11.62
N GLU A 313 -10.63 -13.20 12.94
CA GLU A 313 -11.71 -13.84 13.72
C GLU A 313 -13.08 -13.39 13.22
N ASP A 314 -13.23 -12.10 12.92
CA ASP A 314 -14.44 -11.57 12.30
C ASP A 314 -14.60 -12.12 10.88
N MET A 315 -13.52 -12.40 10.13
CA MET A 315 -13.58 -13.04 8.80
C MET A 315 -14.09 -14.47 8.86
N LEU A 316 -13.72 -15.21 9.90
CA LEU A 316 -14.08 -16.61 10.01
C LEU A 316 -15.48 -16.79 10.62
N TYR A 317 -15.85 -15.98 11.60
CA TYR A 317 -17.03 -16.26 12.44
C TYR A 317 -18.07 -15.15 12.53
N ALA A 318 -17.72 -13.88 12.28
CA ALA A 318 -18.72 -12.83 12.37
C ALA A 318 -19.78 -12.94 11.26
N PRO A 319 -21.02 -12.50 11.50
CA PRO A 319 -22.03 -12.38 10.45
C PRO A 319 -21.50 -11.55 9.28
N LYS A 320 -21.72 -12.05 8.06
CA LYS A 320 -21.20 -11.46 6.82
C LYS A 320 -22.26 -10.60 6.14
N ASP A 321 -22.81 -9.65 6.89
CA ASP A 321 -23.89 -8.79 6.40
C ASP A 321 -23.45 -7.89 5.22
N THR A 322 -24.42 -7.19 4.63
CA THR A 322 -24.18 -6.30 3.49
C THR A 322 -23.10 -5.25 3.76
N GLY A 323 -23.07 -4.66 4.96
CA GLY A 323 -22.08 -3.64 5.32
C GLY A 323 -20.67 -4.21 5.39
N PHE A 324 -20.55 -5.42 5.93
CA PHE A 324 -19.32 -6.17 5.97
C PHE A 324 -18.78 -6.48 4.56
N VAL A 325 -19.61 -7.04 3.69
CA VAL A 325 -19.20 -7.42 2.34
C VAL A 325 -18.89 -6.19 1.47
N ALA A 326 -19.70 -5.14 1.59
CA ALA A 326 -19.43 -3.86 0.91
C ALA A 326 -18.10 -3.24 1.35
N SER A 327 -17.75 -3.34 2.63
CA SER A 327 -16.46 -2.86 3.12
C SER A 327 -15.29 -3.65 2.52
N LEU A 328 -15.40 -4.98 2.38
CA LEU A 328 -14.39 -5.78 1.68
C LEU A 328 -14.25 -5.37 0.21
N LEU A 329 -15.38 -5.18 -0.49
CA LEU A 329 -15.38 -4.69 -1.86
C LEU A 329 -14.69 -3.32 -1.98
N TYR A 330 -14.92 -2.42 -1.03
CA TYR A 330 -14.25 -1.13 -0.96
C TYR A 330 -12.74 -1.28 -0.77
N TYR A 331 -12.28 -2.01 0.25
CA TYR A 331 -10.84 -2.18 0.51
C TYR A 331 -10.11 -2.91 -0.61
N PHE A 332 -10.78 -3.81 -1.34
CA PHE A 332 -10.22 -4.45 -2.52
C PHE A 332 -10.26 -3.60 -3.79
N GLY A 333 -10.72 -2.34 -3.71
CA GLY A 333 -10.75 -1.39 -4.81
C GLY A 333 -11.82 -1.70 -5.88
N ILE A 334 -12.86 -2.43 -5.48
CA ILE A 334 -13.98 -2.85 -6.33
C ILE A 334 -15.10 -1.81 -6.27
N LEU A 335 -15.35 -1.29 -5.07
CA LEU A 335 -16.26 -0.18 -4.80
C LEU A 335 -15.47 1.01 -4.26
N THR A 336 -16.07 2.20 -4.33
CA THR A 336 -15.43 3.46 -3.96
C THR A 336 -16.43 4.56 -3.67
#